data_AF-A0A075G3S8-F1
#
_entry.id   AF-A0A075G3S8-F1
#
_cell.length_a   1.000
_cell.length_b   1.000
_cell.length_c   1.000
_cell.angle_alpha   90.00
_cell.angle_beta   90.00
_cell.angle_gamma   90.00
#
_symmetry.space_group_name_H-M   'P 1'
#
loop_
_entity.id
_entity.type
_entity.pdbx_description
1 polymer ?
#
loop_
_entity_poly.entity_id
_entity_poly.type
_entity_poly.pdbx_seq_one_letter_code
_entity_poly.pdbx_strand_id
1 'polypeptide(L)'
;MTLAGAEAPYAPEEPSPWWLKGLAIFMALVVVFMLFNTASSILTPMLVDEFMPEDFEDIERYPEDGTEEEKAEWDRSKAEWDALMEYMDDTMGVMEFSAVHSGLLALMGLFCIPVLWRGDRELGVKLVGAWIGVSFLGGMGMMWMMSKIGFMPDFDYGPEAEAVDLELIETFSTIAGYGQIILCNACFLGILALVASKSKPATSFDIPSGFRPDEPSQY
;
A
#
# COMPACT_ATOMS: atom_id res chain seq x y z
N MET A 1 -68.11 3.07 11.72
CA MET A 1 -67.05 3.33 12.70
C MET A 1 -65.79 2.74 12.14
N THR A 2 -64.75 3.55 11.96
CA THR A 2 -63.56 3.32 11.13
C THR A 2 -62.69 2.18 11.68
N LEU A 3 -62.37 1.20 10.83
CA LEU A 3 -61.39 0.15 11.10
C LEU A 3 -60.01 0.79 11.27
N ALA A 4 -59.55 0.82 12.52
CA ALA A 4 -58.18 1.18 12.87
C ALA A 4 -57.28 -0.04 12.68
N GLY A 5 -56.12 0.16 12.04
CA GLY A 5 -54.97 -0.73 12.20
C GLY A 5 -54.70 -1.75 11.09
N ALA A 6 -54.77 -1.37 9.82
CA ALA A 6 -53.95 -2.09 8.83
C ALA A 6 -52.48 -1.68 9.09
N GLU A 7 -51.69 -2.55 9.73
CA GLU A 7 -50.24 -2.38 9.79
C GLU A 7 -49.73 -2.28 8.34
N ALA A 8 -49.16 -1.13 7.97
CA ALA A 8 -48.53 -0.98 6.67
C ALA A 8 -47.47 -2.09 6.51
N PRO A 9 -47.37 -2.75 5.34
CA PRO A 9 -46.35 -3.77 5.12
C PRO A 9 -44.98 -3.18 5.48
N TYR A 10 -44.21 -3.90 6.29
CA TYR A 10 -42.84 -3.49 6.62
C TYR A 10 -42.05 -3.32 5.33
N ALA A 11 -41.82 -2.07 4.92
CA ALA A 11 -40.96 -1.76 3.80
C ALA A 11 -39.51 -1.80 4.32
N PRO A 12 -38.68 -2.76 3.87
CA PRO A 12 -37.28 -2.77 4.29
C PRO A 12 -36.64 -1.43 3.97
N GLU A 13 -36.04 -0.78 4.98
CA GLU A 13 -35.32 0.48 4.78
C GLU A 13 -34.25 0.30 3.71
N GLU A 14 -34.25 1.20 2.72
CA GLU A 14 -33.19 1.21 1.72
C GLU A 14 -31.84 1.50 2.38
N PRO A 15 -30.76 0.80 1.99
CA PRO A 15 -29.46 0.96 2.61
C PRO A 15 -28.94 2.39 2.38
N SER A 16 -28.36 2.98 3.42
CA SER A 16 -27.85 4.35 3.35
C SER A 16 -26.79 4.51 2.24
N PRO A 17 -26.93 5.50 1.35
CA PRO A 17 -25.98 5.74 0.25
C PRO A 17 -24.60 6.18 0.76
N TRP A 18 -24.49 6.61 2.02
CA TRP A 18 -23.26 7.10 2.60
C TRP A 18 -22.19 6.01 2.82
N TRP A 19 -22.56 4.73 2.82
CA TRP A 19 -21.56 3.65 2.87
C TRP A 19 -20.68 3.64 1.62
N LEU A 20 -21.28 3.77 0.44
CA LEU A 20 -20.55 3.81 -0.83
C LEU A 20 -19.87 5.17 -1.04
N LYS A 21 -20.55 6.28 -0.70
CA LYS A 21 -19.94 7.61 -0.78
C LYS A 21 -18.77 7.78 0.19
N GLY A 22 -18.87 7.22 1.40
CA GLY A 22 -17.77 7.19 2.36
C GLY A 22 -16.57 6.42 1.82
N LEU A 23 -16.80 5.26 1.19
CA LEU A 23 -15.75 4.51 0.51
C LEU A 23 -15.16 5.31 -0.67
N ALA A 24 -15.96 6.07 -1.41
CA ALA A 24 -15.47 6.94 -2.47
C ALA A 24 -14.53 8.06 -1.95
N ILE A 25 -14.88 8.69 -0.82
CA ILE A 25 -14.05 9.72 -0.17
C ILE A 25 -12.74 9.10 0.30
N PHE A 26 -12.82 7.93 0.94
CA PHE A 26 -11.64 7.17 1.37
C PHE A 26 -10.71 6.87 0.18
N MET A 27 -11.26 6.34 -0.91
CA MET A 27 -10.49 6.07 -2.14
C MET A 27 -9.87 7.34 -2.73
N ALA A 28 -10.58 8.48 -2.69
CA ALA A 28 -10.03 9.75 -3.15
C ALA A 28 -8.80 10.18 -2.32
N LEU A 29 -8.83 10.02 -1.00
CA LEU A 29 -7.67 10.30 -0.15
C LEU A 29 -6.51 9.37 -0.46
N VAL A 30 -6.78 8.07 -0.62
CA VAL A 30 -5.74 7.08 -0.96
C VAL A 30 -5.10 7.39 -2.32
N VAL A 31 -5.89 7.77 -3.32
CA VAL A 31 -5.37 8.19 -4.63
C VAL A 31 -4.41 9.37 -4.52
N VAL A 32 -4.73 10.37 -3.69
CA VAL A 32 -3.83 11.52 -3.47
C VAL A 32 -2.49 11.06 -2.90
N PHE A 33 -2.50 10.16 -1.90
CA PHE A 33 -1.26 9.59 -1.36
C PHE A 33 -0.49 8.79 -2.41
N MET A 34 -1.18 8.06 -3.27
CA MET A 34 -0.53 7.30 -4.35
C MET A 34 0.12 8.21 -5.39
N LEU A 35 -0.55 9.29 -5.78
CA LEU A 35 0.04 10.28 -6.69
C LEU A 35 1.27 10.95 -6.08
N PHE A 36 1.23 11.26 -4.77
CA PHE A 36 2.40 11.76 -4.06
C PHE A 36 3.54 10.74 -4.06
N ASN A 37 3.24 9.47 -3.77
CA ASN A 37 4.23 8.40 -3.81
C ASN A 37 4.82 8.22 -5.22
N THR A 38 3.99 8.22 -6.28
CA THR A 38 4.46 8.17 -7.66
C THR A 38 5.39 9.33 -7.98
N ALA A 39 5.01 10.55 -7.61
CA ALA A 39 5.85 11.73 -7.83
C ALA A 39 7.19 11.60 -7.08
N SER A 40 7.17 11.16 -5.82
CA SER A 40 8.38 10.96 -5.02
C SER A 40 9.29 9.89 -5.64
N SER A 41 8.74 8.75 -6.04
CA SER A 41 9.52 7.65 -6.62
C SER A 41 10.13 7.97 -7.99
N ILE A 42 9.59 8.97 -8.70
CA ILE A 42 10.18 9.49 -9.95
C ILE A 42 11.23 10.56 -9.64
N LEU A 43 10.92 11.45 -8.68
CA LEU A 43 11.76 12.61 -8.40
C LEU A 43 13.03 12.24 -7.63
N THR A 44 12.97 11.25 -6.72
CA THR A 44 14.13 10.86 -5.91
C THR A 44 15.31 10.39 -6.77
N PRO A 45 15.16 9.44 -7.72
CA PRO A 45 16.25 9.06 -8.62
C PRO A 45 16.83 10.25 -9.39
N MET A 46 15.97 11.11 -9.96
CA MET A 46 16.42 12.31 -10.69
C MET A 46 17.23 13.28 -9.83
N LEU A 47 16.87 13.42 -8.54
CA LEU A 47 17.62 14.26 -7.61
C LEU A 47 18.93 13.61 -7.19
N VAL A 48 18.95 12.29 -7.04
CA VAL A 48 20.18 11.54 -6.73
C VAL A 48 21.18 11.70 -7.88
N ASP A 49 20.77 11.45 -9.13
CA ASP A 49 21.63 11.56 -10.31
C ASP A 49 22.22 12.98 -10.49
N GLU A 50 21.47 14.02 -10.10
CA GLU A 50 21.93 15.41 -10.23
C GLU A 50 22.86 15.86 -9.09
N PHE A 51 22.63 15.36 -7.87
CA PHE A 51 23.30 15.89 -6.67
C PHE A 51 24.33 14.96 -6.03
N MET A 52 24.32 13.66 -6.34
CA MET A 52 25.28 12.70 -5.80
C MET A 52 26.41 12.47 -6.81
N PRO A 53 27.69 12.69 -6.43
CA PRO A 53 28.81 12.43 -7.31
C PRO A 53 29.00 10.93 -7.55
N GLU A 54 29.13 10.50 -8.80
CA GLU A 54 29.37 9.09 -9.11
C GLU A 54 30.79 8.66 -8.71
N ASP A 55 31.79 9.50 -8.99
CA ASP A 55 33.19 9.21 -8.70
C ASP A 55 33.60 9.74 -7.32
N PHE A 56 34.16 8.85 -6.48
CA PHE A 56 34.69 9.26 -5.17
C PHE A 56 35.79 10.33 -5.27
N GLU A 57 36.52 10.38 -6.39
CA GLU A 57 37.54 11.40 -6.66
C GLU A 57 36.99 12.83 -6.71
N ASP A 58 35.69 13.00 -7.00
CA ASP A 58 35.02 14.31 -6.96
C ASP A 58 34.71 14.76 -5.53
N ILE A 59 34.65 13.82 -4.57
CA ILE A 59 34.52 14.09 -3.14
C ILE A 59 35.90 14.31 -2.52
N GLU A 60 36.78 13.34 -2.68
CA GLU A 60 38.12 13.33 -2.11
C GLU A 60 39.14 12.90 -3.17
N ARG A 61 40.05 13.81 -3.50
CA ARG A 61 41.08 13.56 -4.50
C ARG A 61 42.13 12.59 -3.97
N TYR A 62 42.59 11.66 -4.82
CA TYR A 62 43.64 10.72 -4.46
C TYR A 62 44.91 11.43 -3.93
N PRO A 63 45.43 11.05 -2.75
CA PRO A 63 46.63 11.68 -2.18
C PRO A 63 47.90 11.14 -2.85
N GLU A 64 48.23 11.66 -4.03
CA GLU A 64 49.42 11.23 -4.81
C GLU A 64 50.73 11.31 -4.00
N ASP A 65 50.92 12.43 -3.27
CA ASP A 65 52.07 12.71 -2.40
C ASP A 65 51.85 12.30 -0.94
N GLY A 66 50.74 11.60 -0.64
CA GLY A 66 50.39 11.14 0.69
C GLY A 66 51.27 10.00 1.20
N THR A 67 51.23 9.80 2.51
CA THR A 67 51.77 8.62 3.18
C THR A 67 51.05 7.35 2.72
N GLU A 68 51.69 6.19 2.92
CA GLU A 68 51.06 4.89 2.60
C GLU A 68 49.76 4.66 3.40
N GLU A 69 49.67 5.22 4.61
CA GLU A 69 48.47 5.16 5.45
C GLU A 69 47.32 5.99 4.84
N GLU A 70 47.60 7.22 4.39
CA GLU A 70 46.60 8.08 3.73
C GLU A 70 46.10 7.47 2.41
N LYS A 71 46.98 6.80 1.65
CA LYS A 71 46.57 6.10 0.42
C LYS A 71 45.68 4.89 0.71
N ALA A 72 46.02 4.11 1.73
CA ALA A 72 45.22 2.96 2.14
C ALA A 72 43.85 3.37 2.72
N GLU A 73 43.79 4.48 3.46
CA GLU A 73 42.53 5.01 3.97
C GLU A 73 41.62 5.49 2.82
N TRP A 74 42.20 6.20 1.84
CA TRP A 74 41.47 6.61 0.64
C TRP A 74 40.91 5.42 -0.15
N ASP A 75 41.72 4.38 -0.36
CA ASP A 75 41.28 3.17 -1.09
C ASP A 75 40.12 2.46 -0.36
N ARG A 76 40.12 2.45 0.97
CA ARG A 76 39.01 1.93 1.78
C ARG A 76 37.75 2.78 1.63
N SER A 77 37.87 4.11 1.76
CA SER A 77 36.73 5.02 1.64
C SER A 77 36.12 4.99 0.24
N LYS A 78 36.95 4.84 -0.81
CA LYS A 78 36.48 4.60 -2.17
C LYS A 78 35.69 3.30 -2.27
N ALA A 79 36.18 2.20 -1.70
CA ALA A 79 35.46 0.93 -1.73
C ALA A 79 34.10 1.01 -1.02
N GLU A 80 34.02 1.72 0.11
CA GLU A 80 32.75 2.01 0.80
C GLU A 80 31.82 2.88 -0.03
N TRP A 81 32.35 3.90 -0.72
CA TRP A 81 31.58 4.74 -1.64
C TRP A 81 31.00 3.96 -2.81
N ASP A 82 31.82 3.12 -3.45
CA ASP A 82 31.41 2.27 -4.57
C ASP A 82 30.29 1.31 -4.14
N ALA A 83 30.40 0.70 -2.95
CA ALA A 83 29.36 -0.17 -2.39
C ALA A 83 28.06 0.60 -2.07
N LEU A 84 28.16 1.85 -1.59
CA LEU A 84 27.00 2.71 -1.37
C LEU A 84 26.29 3.05 -2.68
N MET A 85 27.06 3.39 -3.72
CA MET A 85 26.51 3.74 -5.03
C MET A 85 25.85 2.54 -5.70
N GLU A 86 26.44 1.35 -5.62
CA GLU A 86 25.82 0.10 -6.10
C GLU A 86 24.48 -0.18 -5.38
N TYR A 87 24.47 -0.06 -4.05
CA TYR A 87 23.25 -0.21 -3.26
C TYR A 87 22.17 0.81 -3.64
N MET A 88 22.56 2.06 -3.88
CA MET A 88 21.64 3.11 -4.29
C MET A 88 21.07 2.86 -5.69
N ASP A 89 21.88 2.43 -6.66
CA ASP A 89 21.44 2.08 -8.01
C ASP A 89 20.41 0.94 -7.99
N ASP A 90 20.71 -0.14 -7.25
CA ASP A 90 19.78 -1.25 -7.05
C ASP A 90 18.46 -0.79 -6.41
N THR A 91 18.55 0.09 -5.40
CA THR A 91 17.38 0.66 -4.73
C THR A 91 16.59 1.59 -5.65
N MET A 92 17.24 2.31 -6.56
CA MET A 92 16.57 3.14 -7.58
C MET A 92 15.71 2.29 -8.50
N GLY A 93 16.16 1.10 -8.88
CA GLY A 93 15.32 0.13 -9.62
C GLY A 93 14.03 -0.25 -8.87
N VAL A 94 14.07 -0.36 -7.53
CA VAL A 94 12.86 -0.55 -6.71
C VAL A 94 11.96 0.68 -6.72
N MET A 95 12.55 1.89 -6.70
CA MET A 95 11.79 3.13 -6.79
C MET A 95 11.08 3.27 -8.14
N GLU A 96 11.73 2.91 -9.25
CA GLU A 96 11.08 2.89 -10.57
C GLU A 96 9.86 1.96 -10.58
N PHE A 97 10.01 0.75 -10.05
CA PHE A 97 8.88 -0.17 -9.91
C PHE A 97 7.78 0.43 -9.02
N SER A 98 8.15 1.05 -7.90
CA SER A 98 7.23 1.75 -7.00
C SER A 98 6.47 2.87 -7.72
N ALA A 99 7.12 3.63 -8.60
CA ALA A 99 6.48 4.67 -9.41
C ALA A 99 5.41 4.07 -10.33
N VAL A 100 5.76 3.02 -11.09
CA VAL A 100 4.80 2.36 -12.01
C VAL A 100 3.63 1.74 -11.24
N HIS A 101 3.94 1.03 -10.16
CA HIS A 101 2.94 0.36 -9.32
C HIS A 101 1.98 1.36 -8.66
N SER A 102 2.50 2.40 -8.01
CA SER A 102 1.69 3.43 -7.37
C SER A 102 0.89 4.25 -8.39
N GLY A 103 1.46 4.53 -9.56
CA GLY A 103 0.78 5.20 -10.66
C GLY A 103 -0.39 4.39 -11.19
N LEU A 104 -0.21 3.07 -11.39
CA LEU A 104 -1.28 2.15 -11.77
C LEU A 104 -2.41 2.14 -10.73
N LEU A 105 -2.08 2.04 -9.44
CA LEU A 105 -3.08 2.06 -8.38
C LEU A 105 -3.80 3.40 -8.26
N ALA A 106 -3.11 4.51 -8.51
CA ALA A 106 -3.74 5.83 -8.56
C ALA A 106 -4.77 5.91 -9.69
N LEU A 107 -4.42 5.43 -10.90
CA LEU A 107 -5.33 5.37 -12.04
C LEU A 107 -6.55 4.47 -11.76
N MET A 108 -6.32 3.26 -11.24
CA MET A 108 -7.40 2.36 -10.84
C MET A 108 -8.30 2.99 -9.77
N GLY A 109 -7.71 3.65 -8.78
CA GLY A 109 -8.44 4.34 -7.71
C GLY A 109 -9.29 5.50 -8.25
N LEU A 110 -8.78 6.27 -9.22
CA LEU A 110 -9.53 7.33 -9.91
C LEU A 110 -10.80 6.80 -10.59
N PHE A 111 -10.77 5.58 -11.17
CA PHE A 111 -11.95 4.94 -11.74
C PHE A 111 -12.94 4.44 -10.67
N CYS A 112 -12.46 4.04 -9.49
CA CYS A 112 -13.32 3.60 -8.39
C CYS A 112 -14.23 4.74 -7.88
N ILE A 113 -13.70 5.96 -7.78
CA ILE A 113 -14.39 7.12 -7.18
C ILE A 113 -15.76 7.41 -7.83
N PRO A 114 -15.88 7.67 -9.15
CA PRO A 114 -17.16 8.01 -9.75
C PRO A 114 -18.16 6.84 -9.71
N VAL A 115 -17.70 5.59 -9.80
CA VAL A 115 -18.55 4.39 -9.71
C VAL A 115 -19.19 4.30 -8.33
N LEU A 116 -18.36 4.43 -7.28
CA LEU A 116 -18.83 4.42 -5.90
C LEU A 116 -19.74 5.63 -5.59
N TRP A 117 -19.40 6.81 -6.11
CA TRP A 117 -20.18 8.02 -5.88
C TRP A 117 -21.58 7.97 -6.51
N ARG A 118 -21.71 7.33 -7.67
CA ARG A 118 -22.99 7.07 -8.35
C ARG A 118 -23.84 6.01 -7.65
N GLY A 119 -23.28 5.27 -6.69
CA GLY A 119 -23.99 4.23 -5.95
C GLY A 119 -24.02 2.88 -6.65
N ASP A 120 -23.20 2.65 -7.68
CA ASP A 120 -23.07 1.33 -8.31
C ASP A 120 -22.26 0.40 -7.40
N ARG A 121 -22.99 -0.27 -6.52
CA ARG A 121 -22.45 -1.16 -5.49
C ARG A 121 -21.68 -2.33 -6.10
N GLU A 122 -22.26 -3.03 -7.06
CA GLU A 122 -21.70 -4.29 -7.55
C GLU A 122 -20.37 -4.03 -8.27
N LEU A 123 -20.36 -3.04 -9.16
CA LEU A 123 -19.14 -2.65 -9.86
C LEU A 123 -18.13 -2.02 -8.89
N GLY A 124 -18.58 -1.12 -8.01
CA GLY A 124 -17.71 -0.42 -7.05
C GLY A 124 -16.98 -1.37 -6.10
N VAL A 125 -17.68 -2.34 -5.52
CA VAL A 125 -17.06 -3.33 -4.62
C VAL A 125 -16.06 -4.23 -5.36
N LYS A 126 -16.36 -4.64 -6.60
CA LYS A 126 -15.44 -5.42 -7.43
C LYS A 126 -14.20 -4.62 -7.81
N LEU A 127 -14.35 -3.36 -8.19
CA LEU A 127 -13.23 -2.49 -8.55
C LEU A 127 -12.30 -2.23 -7.36
N VAL A 128 -12.86 -1.91 -6.19
CA VAL A 128 -12.04 -1.74 -4.97
C VAL A 128 -11.41 -3.06 -4.54
N GLY A 129 -12.12 -4.19 -4.64
CA GLY A 129 -11.54 -5.51 -4.38
C GLY A 129 -10.36 -5.84 -5.29
N ALA A 130 -10.50 -5.56 -6.60
CA ALA A 130 -9.41 -5.72 -7.57
C ALA A 130 -8.23 -4.77 -7.25
N TRP A 131 -8.52 -3.53 -6.89
CA TRP A 131 -7.51 -2.56 -6.45
C TRP A 131 -6.73 -3.05 -5.22
N ILE A 132 -7.41 -3.62 -4.22
CA ILE A 132 -6.74 -4.21 -3.04
C ILE A 132 -5.86 -5.39 -3.46
N GLY A 133 -6.35 -6.24 -4.37
CA GLY A 133 -5.56 -7.37 -4.89
C GLY A 133 -4.27 -6.92 -5.60
N VAL A 134 -4.36 -5.88 -6.45
CA VAL A 134 -3.18 -5.30 -7.12
C VAL A 134 -2.24 -4.66 -6.10
N SER A 135 -2.78 -3.93 -5.12
CA SER A 135 -2.00 -3.31 -4.03
C SER A 135 -1.24 -4.34 -3.21
N PHE A 136 -1.89 -5.47 -2.89
CA PHE A 136 -1.24 -6.57 -2.20
C PHE A 136 -0.12 -7.19 -3.03
N LEU A 137 -0.40 -7.57 -4.28
CA LEU A 137 0.59 -8.24 -5.14
C LEU A 137 1.79 -7.35 -5.44
N GLY A 138 1.57 -6.07 -5.75
CA GLY A 138 2.67 -5.14 -5.99
C GLY A 138 3.44 -4.79 -4.72
N GLY A 139 2.76 -4.70 -3.56
CA GLY A 139 3.41 -4.61 -2.25
C GLY A 139 4.34 -5.80 -1.99
N MET A 140 3.85 -7.02 -2.19
CA MET A 140 4.65 -8.24 -2.06
C MET A 140 5.83 -8.26 -3.05
N GLY A 141 5.63 -7.81 -4.29
CA GLY A 141 6.67 -7.70 -5.31
C GLY A 141 7.78 -6.72 -4.92
N MET A 142 7.42 -5.51 -4.47
CA MET A 142 8.40 -4.53 -3.98
C MET A 142 9.18 -5.05 -2.78
N MET A 143 8.48 -5.68 -1.83
CA MET A 143 9.13 -6.25 -0.65
C MET A 143 10.09 -7.38 -1.01
N TRP A 144 9.72 -8.19 -2.00
CA TRP A 144 10.58 -9.23 -2.53
C TRP A 144 11.83 -8.66 -3.19
N MET A 145 11.70 -7.62 -4.02
CA MET A 145 12.84 -6.91 -4.60
C MET A 145 13.75 -6.33 -3.51
N MET A 146 13.18 -5.65 -2.52
CA MET A 146 13.96 -5.06 -1.44
C MET A 146 14.68 -6.12 -0.60
N SER A 147 14.06 -7.28 -0.36
CA SER A 147 14.69 -8.40 0.36
C SER A 147 15.84 -9.07 -0.42
N LYS A 148 16.01 -8.77 -1.71
CA LYS A 148 17.13 -9.26 -2.52
C LYS A 148 18.32 -8.32 -2.50
N ILE A 149 18.06 -7.03 -2.37
CA ILE A 149 19.08 -5.97 -2.29
C ILE A 149 19.62 -5.89 -0.85
N GLY A 150 18.75 -6.11 0.14
CA GLY A 150 19.08 -5.93 1.55
C GLY A 150 18.64 -4.56 2.06
N PHE A 151 18.50 -4.43 3.37
CA PHE A 151 18.05 -3.18 4.01
C PHE A 151 19.18 -2.22 4.38
N MET A 152 20.43 -2.64 4.16
CA MET A 152 21.64 -1.89 4.45
C MET A 152 22.69 -2.24 3.38
N PRO A 153 23.57 -1.29 3.02
CA PRO A 153 24.70 -1.57 2.15
C PRO A 153 25.71 -2.51 2.83
N ASP A 154 26.42 -3.29 2.03
CA ASP A 154 27.43 -4.26 2.49
C ASP A 154 28.76 -3.54 2.76
N PHE A 155 28.90 -2.95 3.94
CA PHE A 155 30.14 -2.34 4.39
C PHE A 155 30.91 -3.28 5.33
N ASP A 156 32.24 -3.19 5.34
CA ASP A 156 33.04 -3.71 6.44
C ASP A 156 32.91 -2.77 7.65
N TYR A 157 31.80 -2.90 8.37
CA TYR A 157 31.47 -2.07 9.54
C TYR A 157 32.44 -2.26 10.73
N GLY A 158 33.43 -3.14 10.59
CA GLY A 158 34.47 -3.39 11.58
C GLY A 158 33.97 -4.11 12.85
N PRO A 159 34.86 -4.28 13.84
CA PRO A 159 34.56 -5.06 15.04
C PRO A 159 33.49 -4.43 15.94
N GLU A 160 33.17 -3.14 15.76
CA GLU A 160 32.07 -2.49 16.51
C GLU A 160 30.68 -2.95 16.04
N ALA A 161 30.56 -3.40 14.79
CA ALA A 161 29.33 -4.00 14.29
C ALA A 161 29.11 -5.45 14.75
N GLU A 162 30.14 -6.15 15.25
CA GLU A 162 29.94 -7.47 15.88
C GLU A 162 29.04 -7.40 17.12
N ALA A 163 28.91 -6.22 17.75
CA ALA A 163 28.01 -6.01 18.88
C ALA A 163 26.52 -5.93 18.48
N VAL A 164 26.22 -5.71 17.20
CA VAL A 164 24.87 -5.58 16.66
C VAL A 164 24.66 -6.67 15.61
N ASP A 165 23.71 -7.56 15.87
CA ASP A 165 23.36 -8.62 14.92
C ASP A 165 22.62 -8.02 13.71
N LEU A 166 23.39 -7.60 12.69
CA LEU A 166 22.87 -7.00 11.46
C LEU A 166 21.95 -7.98 10.71
N GLU A 167 22.24 -9.28 10.74
CA GLU A 167 21.43 -10.34 10.14
C GLU A 167 20.05 -10.44 10.84
N LEU A 168 20.01 -10.30 12.17
CA LEU A 168 18.76 -10.21 12.92
C LEU A 168 17.94 -8.97 12.55
N ILE A 169 18.58 -7.81 12.38
CA ILE A 169 17.89 -6.57 11.97
C ILE A 169 17.30 -6.72 10.57
N GLU A 170 18.05 -7.29 9.64
CA GLU A 170 17.60 -7.52 8.27
C GLU A 170 16.43 -8.51 8.22
N THR A 171 16.55 -9.62 8.95
CA THR A 171 15.50 -10.63 9.08
C THR A 171 14.23 -10.03 9.70
N PHE A 172 14.38 -9.27 10.78
CA PHE A 172 13.25 -8.61 11.43
C PHE A 172 12.58 -7.59 10.51
N SER A 173 13.38 -6.78 9.80
CA SER A 173 12.88 -5.78 8.84
C SER A 173 12.13 -6.45 7.69
N THR A 174 12.62 -7.58 7.21
CA THR A 174 11.96 -8.39 6.20
C THR A 174 10.61 -8.91 6.69
N ILE A 175 10.57 -9.52 7.88
CA ILE A 175 9.33 -10.06 8.46
C ILE A 175 8.33 -8.93 8.75
N ALA A 176 8.80 -7.83 9.32
CA ALA A 176 7.99 -6.67 9.65
C ALA A 176 7.40 -6.03 8.39
N GLY A 177 8.17 -5.92 7.30
CA GLY A 177 7.71 -5.39 6.02
C GLY A 177 6.59 -6.24 5.40
N TYR A 178 6.79 -7.55 5.30
CA TYR A 178 5.72 -8.45 4.85
C TYR A 178 4.48 -8.41 5.76
N GLY A 179 4.70 -8.41 7.08
CA GLY A 179 3.63 -8.32 8.07
C GLY A 179 2.80 -7.04 7.95
N GLN A 180 3.46 -5.90 7.75
CA GLN A 180 2.80 -4.61 7.53
C GLN A 180 1.97 -4.61 6.25
N ILE A 181 2.47 -5.17 5.13
CA ILE A 181 1.73 -5.29 3.86
C ILE A 181 0.48 -6.14 4.05
N ILE A 182 0.60 -7.31 4.68
CA ILE A 182 -0.52 -8.21 4.94
C ILE A 182 -1.57 -7.52 5.82
N LEU A 183 -1.14 -6.89 6.92
CA LEU A 183 -2.04 -6.21 7.85
C LEU A 183 -2.77 -5.04 7.16
N CYS A 184 -2.06 -4.22 6.39
CA CYS A 184 -2.63 -3.08 5.67
C CYS A 184 -3.73 -3.53 4.70
N ASN A 185 -3.44 -4.55 3.87
CA ASN A 185 -4.43 -5.06 2.92
C ASN A 185 -5.60 -5.78 3.63
N ALA A 186 -5.35 -6.43 4.77
CA ALA A 186 -6.42 -6.99 5.60
C ALA A 186 -7.35 -5.89 6.15
N CYS A 187 -6.81 -4.73 6.57
CA CYS A 187 -7.61 -3.58 6.97
C CYS A 187 -8.48 -3.05 5.82
N PHE A 188 -7.94 -2.93 4.60
CA PHE A 188 -8.73 -2.52 3.44
C PHE A 188 -9.84 -3.53 3.11
N LEU A 189 -9.55 -4.84 3.17
CA LEU A 189 -10.57 -5.88 3.00
C LEU A 189 -11.64 -5.80 4.08
N GLY A 190 -11.26 -5.51 5.33
CA GLY A 190 -12.22 -5.30 6.43
C GLY A 190 -13.16 -4.12 6.18
N ILE A 191 -12.62 -2.99 5.71
CA ILE A 191 -13.42 -1.82 5.31
C ILE A 191 -14.36 -2.19 4.15
N LEU A 192 -13.85 -2.87 3.12
CA LEU A 192 -14.64 -3.28 1.97
C LEU A 192 -15.75 -4.26 2.36
N ALA A 193 -15.47 -5.24 3.22
CA ALA A 193 -16.44 -6.20 3.73
C ALA A 193 -17.53 -5.51 4.54
N LEU A 194 -17.17 -4.55 5.39
CA LEU A 194 -18.11 -3.74 6.15
C LEU A 194 -19.03 -2.93 5.21
N VAL A 195 -18.48 -2.22 4.23
CA VAL A 195 -19.25 -1.47 3.24
C VAL A 195 -20.13 -2.39 2.40
N ALA A 196 -19.63 -3.55 1.96
CA ALA A 196 -20.39 -4.53 1.21
C ALA A 196 -21.54 -5.15 2.04
N SER A 197 -21.36 -5.30 3.35
CA SER A 197 -22.42 -5.80 4.24
C SER A 197 -23.51 -4.75 4.44
N LYS A 198 -23.14 -3.49 4.68
CA LYS A 198 -24.07 -2.41 5.05
C LYS A 198 -24.76 -1.73 3.87
N SER A 199 -24.19 -1.82 2.67
CA SER A 199 -24.82 -1.32 1.43
C SER A 199 -25.82 -2.30 0.81
N LYS A 200 -26.14 -3.43 1.47
CA LYS A 200 -26.97 -4.48 0.86
C LYS A 200 -28.44 -4.14 1.10
N PRO A 201 -29.29 -4.11 0.07
CA PRO A 201 -30.72 -3.93 0.29
C PRO A 201 -31.23 -5.06 1.17
N ALA A 202 -32.01 -4.71 2.20
CA ALA A 202 -32.65 -5.71 3.03
C ALA A 202 -33.64 -6.49 2.16
N THR A 203 -33.39 -7.79 2.03
CA THR A 203 -34.30 -8.69 1.31
C THR A 203 -35.56 -8.85 2.15
N SER A 204 -36.72 -8.53 1.58
CA SER A 204 -38.05 -8.80 2.15
C SER A 204 -38.31 -10.30 2.20
N PHE A 205 -37.59 -11.03 3.04
CA PHE A 205 -38.08 -12.32 3.48
C PHE A 205 -38.89 -12.03 4.74
N ASP A 206 -40.21 -11.97 4.58
CA ASP A 206 -41.12 -12.19 5.69
C ASP A 206 -40.76 -13.57 6.26
N ILE A 207 -39.94 -13.60 7.31
CA ILE A 207 -39.77 -14.80 8.12
C ILE A 207 -41.12 -14.95 8.81
N PRO A 208 -41.93 -15.99 8.48
CA PRO A 208 -43.19 -16.20 9.17
C PRO A 208 -42.84 -16.37 10.64
N SER A 209 -43.27 -15.41 11.46
CA SER A 209 -43.11 -15.55 12.90
C SER A 209 -43.88 -16.80 13.31
N GLY A 210 -43.19 -17.84 13.77
CA GLY A 210 -43.82 -19.04 14.35
C GLY A 210 -44.68 -18.75 15.60
N PHE A 211 -44.81 -17.48 15.98
CA PHE A 211 -45.65 -16.98 17.07
C PHE A 211 -46.96 -16.35 16.59
N ARG A 212 -47.22 -16.26 15.28
CA ARG A 212 -48.53 -15.86 14.74
C ARG A 212 -49.21 -17.10 14.14
N PRO A 213 -50.43 -17.45 14.58
CA PRO A 213 -51.23 -18.46 13.89
C PRO A 213 -51.50 -18.00 12.45
N ASP A 214 -51.44 -18.92 11.48
CA ASP A 214 -51.81 -18.65 10.10
C ASP A 214 -53.25 -18.13 10.04
N GLU A 215 -53.45 -16.83 9.78
CA GLU A 215 -54.77 -16.33 9.43
C GLU A 215 -55.13 -16.85 8.04
N PRO A 216 -56.31 -17.46 7.85
CA PRO A 216 -56.68 -18.02 6.56
C PRO A 216 -56.84 -16.90 5.53
N SER A 217 -56.25 -17.11 4.36
CA SER A 217 -56.35 -16.23 3.19
C SER A 217 -57.80 -15.86 2.90
N GLN A 218 -58.16 -14.60 3.12
CA GLN A 218 -59.40 -14.04 2.60
C GLN A 218 -59.14 -13.73 1.11
N TYR A 219 -59.91 -14.38 0.24
CA TYR A 219 -59.93 -14.17 -1.21
C TYR A 219 -60.17 -12.71 -1.59
#